data_AF-A0A954EK24-F1
#
_entry.id   AF-A0A954EK24-F1
#
_cell.length_a   1.000
_cell.length_b   1.000
_cell.length_c   1.000
_cell.angle_alpha   90.00
_cell.angle_beta   90.00
_cell.angle_gamma   90.00
#
_symmetry.space_group_name_H-M   'P 1'
#
loop_
_entity.id
_entity.type
_entity.pdbx_description
1 polymer ?
#
loop_
_entity_poly.entity_id
_entity_poly.type
_entity_poly.pdbx_seq_one_letter_code
_entity_poly.pdbx_strand_id
1 'polypeptide(L)'
;MKSPPRVECFQSIIAVVAIAVGVLLSLVTCIGWLFPVEVFQHWAVGQAPRNDLFAQFEFAGRGEAIWWLCCFLAPLGVVASAVLFAKRAAVAPVIVGAIDEIFSLTSGRLAIVRRLAILAAILVGVVHLAGGVWQRVKDWPYYRLSSGETVLPNISESNREVIRYLQQTTPEDSTIFIASDQKLYFLSYYLWPRKVVHRMHPEAEHLIPRANQARQLAAYRLNELPQDVVLRGQPDFIVEYFEGPEFVEPERHAEDTRWLRFTREVHRDSNYTPPYLFTLTPAKEWKPR
;
A
#
# COMPACT_ATOMS: atom_id res chain seq x y z
N MET A 1 -3.23 44.82 -34.16
CA MET A 1 -1.93 44.82 -33.45
C MET A 1 -1.33 43.43 -33.55
N LYS A 2 -0.05 43.30 -33.94
CA LYS A 2 0.65 42.00 -33.92
C LYS A 2 0.93 41.58 -32.48
N SER A 3 0.80 40.29 -32.19
CA SER A 3 1.13 39.72 -30.87
C SER A 3 2.61 39.88 -30.55
N PRO A 4 3.01 40.00 -29.26
CA PRO A 4 4.42 40.00 -28.89
C PRO A 4 5.09 38.69 -29.30
N PRO A 5 6.35 38.70 -29.77
CA PRO A 5 7.05 37.50 -30.26
C PRO A 5 7.17 36.39 -29.19
N ARG A 6 7.22 36.75 -27.91
CA ARG A 6 7.18 35.77 -26.80
C ARG A 6 5.83 35.05 -26.70
N VAL A 7 4.73 35.76 -26.87
CA VAL A 7 3.38 35.16 -26.82
C VAL A 7 3.20 34.19 -27.99
N GLU A 8 3.67 34.53 -29.18
CA GLU A 8 3.64 33.64 -30.36
C GLU A 8 4.48 32.38 -30.17
N CYS A 9 5.66 32.51 -29.54
CA CYS A 9 6.50 31.37 -29.16
C CYS A 9 5.77 30.45 -28.17
N PHE A 10 5.20 31.00 -27.10
CA PHE A 10 4.44 30.21 -26.12
C PHE A 10 3.17 29.57 -26.71
N GLN A 11 2.47 30.23 -27.63
CA GLN A 11 1.36 29.61 -28.36
C GLN A 11 1.80 28.36 -29.14
N SER A 12 2.97 28.43 -29.78
CA SER A 12 3.55 27.29 -30.51
C SER A 12 3.95 26.15 -29.57
N ILE A 13 4.58 26.47 -28.42
CA ILE A 13 4.93 25.47 -27.40
C ILE A 13 3.67 24.79 -26.85
N ILE A 14 2.66 25.57 -26.46
CA ILE A 14 1.38 25.04 -25.96
C ILE A 14 0.73 24.14 -27.02
N ALA A 15 0.76 24.54 -28.29
CA ALA A 15 0.20 23.72 -29.37
C ALA A 15 0.90 22.37 -29.49
N VAL A 16 2.23 22.35 -29.55
CA VAL A 16 3.01 21.12 -29.67
C VAL A 16 2.79 20.20 -28.46
N VAL A 17 2.86 20.75 -27.25
CA VAL A 17 2.66 19.97 -26.01
C VAL A 17 1.23 19.42 -25.94
N ALA A 18 0.21 20.24 -26.21
CA ALA A 18 -1.18 19.82 -26.17
C ALA A 18 -1.48 18.73 -27.20
N ILE A 19 -0.92 18.81 -28.41
CA ILE A 19 -1.06 17.75 -29.41
C ILE A 19 -0.36 16.48 -28.93
N ALA A 20 0.90 16.55 -28.50
CA ALA A 20 1.66 15.37 -28.08
C ALA A 20 1.00 14.65 -26.89
N VAL A 21 0.59 15.41 -25.87
CA VAL A 21 -0.12 14.89 -24.70
C VAL A 21 -1.49 14.34 -25.11
N GLY A 22 -2.25 15.06 -25.95
CA GLY A 22 -3.55 14.62 -26.44
C GLY A 22 -3.48 13.30 -27.22
N VAL A 23 -2.47 13.13 -28.07
CA VAL A 23 -2.23 11.88 -28.82
C VAL A 23 -1.90 10.74 -27.85
N LEU A 24 -0.96 10.95 -26.92
CA LEU A 24 -0.59 9.93 -25.93
C LEU A 24 -1.78 9.50 -25.08
N LEU A 25 -2.55 10.46 -24.55
CA LEU A 25 -3.72 10.17 -23.72
C LEU A 25 -4.85 9.53 -24.53
N SER A 26 -4.97 9.83 -25.83
CA SER A 26 -5.91 9.14 -26.72
C SER A 26 -5.52 7.67 -26.90
N LEU A 27 -4.22 7.38 -27.05
CA LEU A 27 -3.74 5.98 -27.09
C LEU A 27 -4.01 5.26 -25.77
N VAL A 28 -3.74 5.90 -24.63
CA VAL A 28 -4.03 5.34 -23.30
C VAL A 28 -5.54 5.12 -23.11
N THR A 29 -6.37 6.04 -23.59
CA THR A 29 -7.84 5.90 -23.58
C THR A 29 -8.29 4.72 -24.42
N CYS A 30 -7.79 4.60 -25.65
CA CYS A 30 -8.10 3.48 -26.53
C CYS A 30 -7.67 2.15 -25.88
N ILE A 31 -6.44 2.07 -25.36
CA ILE A 31 -5.97 0.87 -24.67
C ILE A 31 -6.87 0.57 -23.46
N GLY A 32 -7.15 1.58 -22.63
CA GLY A 32 -7.99 1.53 -21.42
C GLY A 32 -9.44 1.09 -21.64
N TRP A 33 -10.01 1.34 -22.81
CA TRP A 33 -11.40 1.00 -23.09
C TRP A 33 -11.58 -0.17 -24.06
N LEU A 34 -10.53 -0.54 -24.81
CA LEU A 34 -10.59 -1.65 -25.77
C LEU A 34 -10.09 -2.97 -25.21
N PHE A 35 -9.13 -2.95 -24.28
CA PHE A 35 -8.67 -4.17 -23.62
C PHE A 35 -9.51 -4.43 -22.36
N PRO A 36 -9.66 -5.69 -21.92
CA PRO A 36 -10.33 -6.00 -20.66
C PRO A 36 -9.35 -5.82 -19.48
N VAL A 37 -9.87 -5.52 -18.29
CA VAL A 37 -9.07 -5.23 -17.08
C VAL A 37 -8.16 -6.39 -16.68
N GLU A 38 -8.57 -7.62 -17.01
CA GLU A 38 -7.86 -8.86 -16.75
C GLU A 38 -6.49 -8.89 -17.44
N VAL A 39 -6.32 -8.27 -18.62
CA VAL A 39 -5.01 -8.16 -19.28
C VAL A 39 -4.02 -7.38 -18.42
N PHE A 40 -4.50 -6.33 -17.75
CA PHE A 40 -3.68 -5.48 -16.88
C PHE A 40 -3.42 -6.16 -15.54
N GLN A 41 -4.40 -6.86 -14.99
CA GLN A 41 -4.20 -7.70 -13.82
C GLN A 41 -3.15 -8.78 -14.09
N HIS A 42 -3.22 -9.49 -15.22
CA HIS A 42 -2.24 -10.51 -15.60
C HIS A 42 -0.83 -9.92 -15.79
N TRP A 43 -0.72 -8.79 -16.48
CA TRP A 43 0.56 -8.08 -16.60
C TRP A 43 1.14 -7.71 -15.23
N ALA A 44 0.31 -7.18 -14.34
CA ALA A 44 0.74 -6.77 -13.00
C ALA A 44 1.14 -7.98 -12.14
N VAL A 45 0.37 -9.07 -12.16
CA VAL A 45 0.72 -10.34 -11.50
C VAL A 45 2.05 -10.88 -12.00
N GLY A 46 2.37 -10.71 -13.30
CA GLY A 46 3.66 -11.07 -13.86
C GLY A 46 4.87 -10.36 -13.25
N GLN A 47 4.65 -9.26 -12.51
CA GLN A 47 5.68 -8.52 -11.77
C GLN A 47 5.82 -8.98 -10.31
N ALA A 48 4.89 -9.81 -9.80
CA ALA A 48 4.91 -10.28 -8.43
C ALA A 48 5.80 -11.53 -8.25
N PRO A 49 6.32 -11.79 -7.04
CA PRO A 49 6.97 -13.06 -6.72
C PRO A 49 6.06 -14.26 -7.01
N ARG A 50 6.57 -15.25 -7.77
CA ARG A 50 5.78 -16.38 -8.30
C ARG A 50 5.14 -17.29 -7.25
N ASN A 51 5.67 -17.30 -6.03
CA ASN A 51 5.20 -18.17 -4.94
C ASN A 51 4.57 -17.40 -3.76
N ASP A 52 4.21 -16.12 -3.96
CA ASP A 52 3.54 -15.30 -2.94
C ASP A 52 2.15 -14.91 -3.42
N LEU A 53 1.14 -15.65 -2.97
CA LEU A 53 -0.26 -15.43 -3.34
C LEU A 53 -0.77 -14.05 -2.92
N PHE A 54 -0.32 -13.53 -1.77
CA PHE A 54 -0.70 -12.20 -1.30
C PHE A 54 -0.09 -11.12 -2.19
N ALA A 55 1.18 -11.28 -2.59
CA ALA A 55 1.80 -10.34 -3.50
C ALA A 55 1.11 -10.37 -4.87
N GLN A 56 0.80 -11.54 -5.41
CA GLN A 56 0.03 -11.65 -6.66
C GLN A 56 -1.33 -10.95 -6.56
N PHE A 57 -2.05 -11.15 -5.45
CA PHE A 57 -3.30 -10.45 -5.18
C PHE A 57 -3.15 -8.92 -5.14
N GLU A 58 -2.12 -8.42 -4.43
CA GLU A 58 -1.83 -6.98 -4.35
C GLU A 58 -1.49 -6.40 -5.72
N PHE A 59 -0.65 -7.08 -6.51
CA PHE A 59 -0.28 -6.63 -7.84
C PHE A 59 -1.47 -6.65 -8.80
N ALA A 60 -2.32 -7.69 -8.77
CA ALA A 60 -3.57 -7.72 -9.54
C ALA A 60 -4.46 -6.52 -9.19
N GLY A 61 -4.66 -6.24 -7.90
CA GLY A 61 -5.46 -5.10 -7.46
C GLY A 61 -4.86 -3.74 -7.84
N ARG A 62 -3.53 -3.58 -7.73
CA ARG A 62 -2.84 -2.35 -8.20
C ARG A 62 -2.98 -2.17 -9.71
N GLY A 63 -2.85 -3.25 -10.49
CA GLY A 63 -3.05 -3.24 -11.93
C GLY A 63 -4.46 -2.77 -12.31
N GLU A 64 -5.48 -3.29 -11.64
CA GLU A 64 -6.86 -2.85 -11.79
C GLU A 64 -7.06 -1.36 -11.41
N ALA A 65 -6.46 -0.91 -10.31
CA ALA A 65 -6.57 0.49 -9.89
C ALA A 65 -5.98 1.45 -10.92
N ILE A 66 -4.77 1.14 -11.40
CA ILE A 66 -4.09 1.91 -12.45
C ILE A 66 -4.92 1.92 -13.72
N TRP A 67 -5.48 0.76 -14.09
CA TRP A 67 -6.37 0.62 -15.23
C TRP A 67 -7.57 1.57 -15.13
N TRP A 68 -8.33 1.53 -14.04
CA TRP A 68 -9.48 2.42 -13.86
C TRP A 68 -9.08 3.89 -13.82
N LEU A 69 -7.96 4.24 -13.17
CA LEU A 69 -7.41 5.60 -13.21
C LEU A 69 -7.15 6.06 -14.64
N CYS A 70 -6.54 5.21 -15.47
CA CYS A 70 -6.34 5.50 -16.89
C CYS A 70 -7.67 5.66 -17.63
N CYS A 71 -8.64 4.77 -17.41
CA CYS A 71 -9.96 4.82 -18.07
C CYS A 71 -10.73 6.10 -17.78
N PHE A 72 -10.60 6.67 -16.57
CA PHE A 72 -11.29 7.90 -16.19
C PHE A 72 -10.47 9.16 -16.47
N LEU A 73 -9.18 9.17 -16.16
CA LEU A 73 -8.35 10.38 -16.28
C LEU A 73 -7.85 10.62 -17.69
N ALA A 74 -7.56 9.58 -18.47
CA ALA A 74 -7.04 9.77 -19.83
C ALA A 74 -8.06 10.47 -20.76
N PRO A 75 -9.36 10.10 -20.79
CA PRO A 75 -10.35 10.82 -21.60
C PRO A 75 -10.49 12.29 -21.18
N LEU A 76 -10.51 12.57 -19.87
CA LEU A 76 -10.56 13.94 -19.35
C LEU A 76 -9.33 14.74 -19.78
N GLY A 77 -8.14 14.11 -19.77
CA GLY A 77 -6.92 14.75 -20.23
C GLY A 77 -6.87 14.95 -21.75
N VAL A 78 -7.51 14.09 -22.56
CA VAL A 78 -7.69 14.32 -24.00
C VAL A 78 -8.54 15.57 -24.23
N VAL A 79 -9.68 15.68 -23.53
CA VAL A 79 -10.55 16.87 -23.60
C VAL A 79 -9.81 18.12 -23.14
N ALA A 80 -9.10 18.06 -22.02
CA ALA A 80 -8.30 19.18 -21.53
C ALA A 80 -7.22 19.61 -22.53
N SER A 81 -6.55 18.65 -23.18
CA SER A 81 -5.54 18.92 -24.22
C SER A 81 -6.16 19.57 -25.45
N ALA A 82 -7.32 19.09 -25.90
CA ALA A 82 -8.05 19.69 -27.02
C ALA A 82 -8.51 21.13 -26.71
N VAL A 83 -9.03 21.37 -25.50
CA VAL A 83 -9.42 22.71 -25.03
C VAL A 83 -8.19 23.62 -24.96
N LEU A 84 -7.07 23.14 -24.41
CA LEU A 84 -5.82 23.89 -24.32
C LEU A 84 -5.30 24.27 -25.71
N PHE A 85 -5.33 23.34 -26.67
CA PHE A 85 -4.96 23.61 -28.06
C PHE A 85 -5.87 24.65 -28.71
N ALA A 86 -7.19 24.50 -28.56
CA ALA A 86 -8.19 25.41 -29.15
C ALA A 86 -8.11 26.82 -28.54
N LYS A 87 -7.85 26.91 -27.23
CA LYS A 87 -7.78 28.17 -26.47
C LYS A 87 -6.36 28.71 -26.32
N ARG A 88 -5.36 28.14 -27.01
CA ARG A 88 -3.94 28.54 -26.87
C ARG A 88 -3.69 30.04 -27.01
N ALA A 89 -4.42 30.72 -27.90
CA ALA A 89 -4.27 32.15 -28.11
C ALA A 89 -4.73 32.99 -26.90
N ALA A 90 -5.73 32.49 -26.16
CA ALA A 90 -6.22 33.09 -24.92
C ALA A 90 -5.39 32.66 -23.69
N VAL A 91 -4.85 31.44 -23.68
CA VAL A 91 -4.07 30.90 -22.55
C VAL A 91 -2.63 31.39 -22.54
N ALA A 92 -1.98 31.50 -23.70
CA ALA A 92 -0.59 31.96 -23.82
C ALA A 92 -0.31 33.31 -23.13
N PRO A 93 -1.12 34.39 -23.31
CA PRO A 93 -0.87 35.64 -22.61
C PRO A 93 -1.03 35.53 -21.10
N VAL A 94 -1.91 34.65 -20.59
CA VAL A 94 -2.07 34.40 -19.15
C VAL A 94 -0.84 33.72 -18.58
N ILE A 95 -0.29 32.71 -19.26
CA ILE A 95 0.93 32.02 -18.82
C ILE A 95 2.13 32.97 -18.86
N VAL A 96 2.29 33.74 -19.94
CA VAL A 96 3.36 34.74 -20.05
C VAL A 96 3.23 35.79 -18.95
N GLY A 97 2.02 36.31 -18.72
CA GLY A 97 1.74 37.27 -17.66
C GLY A 97 2.04 36.73 -16.26
N ALA A 98 1.66 35.48 -15.95
CA ALA A 98 1.96 34.84 -14.68
C ALA A 98 3.47 34.62 -14.47
N ILE A 99 4.19 34.25 -15.53
CA ILE A 99 5.66 34.17 -15.50
C ILE A 99 6.23 35.56 -15.22
N ASP A 100 5.85 36.58 -15.99
CA ASP A 100 6.35 37.93 -15.81
C ASP A 100 6.03 38.49 -14.41
N GLU A 101 4.85 38.20 -13.87
CA GLU A 101 4.45 38.55 -12.51
C GLU A 101 5.33 37.87 -11.46
N ILE A 102 5.56 36.55 -11.57
CA ILE A 102 6.49 35.83 -10.71
C ILE A 102 7.89 36.44 -10.80
N PHE A 103 8.38 36.74 -12.00
CA PHE A 103 9.70 37.35 -12.21
C PHE A 103 9.79 38.77 -11.63
N SER A 104 8.69 39.53 -11.62
CA SER A 104 8.59 40.87 -11.03
C SER A 104 8.55 40.84 -9.49
N LEU A 105 7.75 39.95 -8.90
CA LEU A 105 7.64 39.71 -7.45
C LEU A 105 8.95 39.16 -6.84
N THR A 106 9.76 38.54 -7.70
CA THR A 106 11.07 37.99 -7.35
C THR A 106 12.21 38.82 -7.93
N SER A 107 12.12 40.16 -7.88
CA SER A 107 13.22 41.07 -8.21
C SER A 107 14.04 41.48 -6.97
N GLY A 108 15.28 41.93 -7.16
CA GLY A 108 16.20 42.34 -6.09
C GLY A 108 17.18 41.26 -5.60
N ARG A 109 17.93 41.54 -4.52
CA ARG A 109 19.05 40.69 -4.04
C ARG A 109 18.65 39.25 -3.66
N LEU A 110 17.38 39.01 -3.32
CA LEU A 110 16.84 37.69 -2.92
C LEU A 110 15.95 37.04 -3.99
N ALA A 111 15.98 37.56 -5.22
CA ALA A 111 15.22 37.06 -6.37
C ALA A 111 15.27 35.54 -6.54
N ILE A 112 16.48 34.99 -6.55
CA ILE A 112 16.74 33.57 -6.78
C ILE A 112 16.14 32.72 -5.65
N VAL A 113 16.32 33.14 -4.39
CA VAL A 113 15.81 32.43 -3.21
C VAL A 113 14.28 32.32 -3.26
N ARG A 114 13.58 33.40 -3.62
CA ARG A 114 12.11 33.40 -3.72
C ARG A 114 11.61 32.52 -4.86
N ARG A 115 12.26 32.55 -6.03
CA ARG A 115 11.92 31.66 -7.16
C ARG A 115 12.09 30.19 -6.79
N LEU A 116 13.20 29.86 -6.12
CA LEU A 116 13.46 28.50 -5.64
C LEU A 116 12.42 28.07 -4.59
N ALA A 117 11.99 28.97 -3.70
CA ALA A 117 10.95 28.67 -2.72
C ALA A 117 9.58 28.37 -3.37
N ILE A 118 9.17 29.16 -4.38
CA ILE A 118 7.92 28.91 -5.12
C ILE A 118 7.99 27.57 -5.87
N LEU A 119 9.11 27.31 -6.55
CA LEU A 119 9.33 26.03 -7.24
C LEU A 119 9.30 24.86 -6.26
N ALA A 120 9.93 25.01 -5.09
CA ALA A 120 9.91 24.00 -4.03
C ALA A 120 8.48 23.75 -3.52
N ALA A 121 7.67 24.81 -3.32
CA ALA A 121 6.28 24.66 -2.87
C ALA A 121 5.42 23.92 -3.91
N ILE A 122 5.56 24.26 -5.19
CA ILE A 122 4.87 23.54 -6.28
C ILE A 122 5.32 22.07 -6.32
N LEU A 123 6.63 21.83 -6.23
CA LEU A 123 7.18 20.47 -6.24
C LEU A 123 6.66 19.64 -5.06
N VAL A 124 6.63 20.21 -3.85
CA VAL A 124 6.07 19.58 -2.66
C VAL A 124 4.59 19.24 -2.88
N GLY A 125 3.80 20.17 -3.42
CA GLY A 125 2.39 19.92 -3.75
C GLY A 125 2.20 18.78 -4.73
N VAL A 126 3.00 18.73 -5.80
CA VAL A 126 2.97 17.63 -6.79
C VAL A 126 3.36 16.30 -6.16
N VAL A 127 4.40 16.27 -5.32
CA VAL A 127 4.85 15.06 -4.61
C VAL A 127 3.75 14.54 -3.67
N HIS A 128 3.09 15.42 -2.92
CA HIS A 128 1.98 15.01 -2.04
C HIS A 128 0.77 14.50 -2.82
N LEU A 129 0.41 15.16 -3.93
CA LEU A 129 -0.69 14.70 -4.79
C LEU A 129 -0.38 13.31 -5.38
N ALA A 130 0.81 13.14 -5.95
CA ALA A 130 1.25 11.86 -6.50
C ALA A 130 1.32 10.77 -5.43
N GLY A 131 1.84 11.09 -4.25
CA GLY A 131 1.88 10.20 -3.10
C GLY A 131 0.48 9.78 -2.64
N GLY A 132 -0.48 10.71 -2.58
CA GLY A 132 -1.86 10.42 -2.23
C GLY A 132 -2.56 9.50 -3.23
N VAL A 133 -2.42 9.77 -4.53
CA VAL A 133 -2.96 8.91 -5.60
C VAL A 133 -2.31 7.52 -5.55
N TRP A 134 -0.98 7.47 -5.38
CA TRP A 134 -0.26 6.21 -5.29
C TRP A 134 -0.66 5.40 -4.06
N GLN A 135 -0.94 6.06 -2.93
CA GLN A 135 -1.46 5.36 -1.76
C GLN A 135 -2.83 4.74 -2.04
N ARG A 136 -3.72 5.42 -2.79
CA ARG A 136 -5.01 4.82 -3.19
C ARG A 136 -4.87 3.63 -4.13
N VAL A 137 -3.90 3.66 -5.05
CA VAL A 137 -3.51 2.48 -5.84
C VAL A 137 -2.98 1.37 -4.92
N LYS A 138 -2.15 1.76 -3.95
CA LYS A 138 -1.70 1.01 -2.76
C LYS A 138 -2.82 0.17 -2.16
N ASP A 139 -3.88 0.89 -1.83
CA ASP A 139 -4.97 0.43 -0.99
C ASP A 139 -6.07 -0.29 -1.78
N TRP A 140 -6.11 -0.13 -3.11
CA TRP A 140 -7.15 -0.71 -3.96
C TRP A 140 -7.37 -2.21 -3.79
N PRO A 141 -6.34 -3.07 -3.65
CA PRO A 141 -6.55 -4.49 -3.41
C PRO A 141 -7.45 -4.78 -2.20
N TYR A 142 -7.48 -3.89 -1.21
CA TYR A 142 -8.27 -4.05 0.01
C TYR A 142 -9.73 -3.59 -0.14
N TYR A 143 -10.04 -2.78 -1.15
CA TYR A 143 -11.40 -2.28 -1.41
C TYR A 143 -12.21 -3.15 -2.41
N ARG A 144 -11.59 -4.17 -3.01
CA ARG A 144 -12.26 -5.04 -3.99
C ARG A 144 -13.35 -5.85 -3.30
N LEU A 145 -14.60 -5.71 -3.78
CA LEU A 145 -15.79 -6.40 -3.25
C LEU A 145 -15.78 -7.91 -3.53
N SER A 146 -14.95 -8.37 -4.48
CA SER A 146 -14.81 -9.76 -4.89
C SER A 146 -13.34 -10.16 -4.79
N SER A 147 -12.97 -10.80 -3.68
CA SER A 147 -11.66 -11.43 -3.53
C SER A 147 -11.73 -12.88 -4.06
N GLY A 148 -10.62 -13.38 -4.61
CA GLY A 148 -10.58 -14.70 -5.27
C GLY A 148 -10.80 -15.86 -4.29
N GLU A 149 -10.94 -17.07 -4.84
CA GLU A 149 -11.20 -18.31 -4.07
C GLU A 149 -10.17 -18.59 -2.96
N THR A 150 -8.97 -18.00 -3.05
CA THR A 150 -7.83 -18.28 -2.17
C THR A 150 -7.42 -17.13 -1.27
N VAL A 151 -7.92 -15.91 -1.47
CA VAL A 151 -7.55 -14.72 -0.67
C VAL A 151 -8.81 -13.96 -0.31
N LEU A 152 -9.11 -13.85 0.98
CA LEU A 152 -10.23 -13.12 1.57
C LEU A 152 -10.04 -11.60 1.53
N PRO A 153 -11.12 -10.82 1.27
CA PRO A 153 -11.04 -9.38 1.34
C PRO A 153 -10.97 -8.96 2.81
N ASN A 154 -10.30 -7.86 3.13
CA ASN A 154 -10.20 -7.30 4.49
C ASN A 154 -9.30 -8.03 5.51
N ILE A 155 -8.36 -8.85 5.07
CA ILE A 155 -7.24 -9.25 5.94
C ILE A 155 -6.24 -8.09 6.10
N SER A 156 -5.90 -7.74 7.35
CA SER A 156 -4.95 -6.65 7.66
C SER A 156 -3.56 -6.93 7.08
N GLU A 157 -2.80 -5.87 6.82
CA GLU A 157 -1.43 -5.97 6.29
C GLU A 157 -0.53 -6.79 7.22
N SER A 158 -0.61 -6.52 8.53
CA SER A 158 0.06 -7.29 9.59
C SER A 158 -0.24 -8.78 9.54
N ASN A 159 -1.51 -9.17 9.40
CA ASN A 159 -1.90 -10.58 9.29
C ASN A 159 -1.28 -11.24 8.05
N ARG A 160 -1.21 -10.53 6.91
CA ARG A 160 -0.57 -11.06 5.69
C ARG A 160 0.92 -11.26 5.88
N GLU A 161 1.60 -10.32 6.54
CA GLU A 161 3.02 -10.41 6.84
C GLU A 161 3.31 -11.59 7.76
N VAL A 162 2.51 -11.77 8.82
CA VAL A 162 2.60 -12.91 9.73
C VAL A 162 2.43 -14.22 8.96
N ILE A 163 1.40 -14.33 8.11
CA ILE A 163 1.17 -15.55 7.33
C ILE A 163 2.34 -15.83 6.38
N ARG A 164 2.80 -14.83 5.62
CA ARG A 164 3.95 -14.96 4.70
C ARG A 164 5.18 -15.43 5.45
N TYR A 165 5.49 -14.81 6.59
CA TYR A 165 6.66 -15.16 7.37
C TYR A 165 6.56 -16.59 7.91
N LEU A 166 5.42 -16.99 8.47
CA LEU A 166 5.22 -18.35 8.95
C LEU A 166 5.32 -19.38 7.81
N GLN A 167 4.76 -19.10 6.64
CA GLN A 167 4.89 -19.97 5.46
C GLN A 167 6.35 -20.14 5.01
N GLN A 168 7.16 -19.08 5.10
CA GLN A 168 8.58 -19.11 4.72
C GLN A 168 9.49 -19.77 5.75
N THR A 169 9.13 -19.70 7.04
CA THR A 169 10.01 -20.09 8.15
C THR A 169 9.65 -21.42 8.81
N THR A 170 8.43 -21.92 8.58
CA THR A 170 7.97 -23.18 9.18
C THR A 170 7.67 -24.24 8.11
N PRO A 171 7.97 -25.52 8.34
CA PRO A 171 7.56 -26.63 7.47
C PRO A 171 6.04 -26.71 7.31
N GLU A 172 5.58 -27.25 6.19
CA GLU A 172 4.14 -27.40 5.87
C GLU A 172 3.39 -28.35 6.82
N ASP A 173 4.07 -29.35 7.37
CA ASP A 173 3.51 -30.36 8.29
C ASP A 173 3.57 -29.92 9.77
N SER A 174 4.04 -28.71 10.05
CA SER A 174 4.24 -28.20 11.41
C SER A 174 2.93 -27.91 12.15
N THR A 175 2.98 -28.08 13.47
CA THR A 175 1.95 -27.62 14.41
C THR A 175 2.40 -26.33 15.08
N ILE A 176 1.60 -25.28 14.99
CA ILE A 176 1.91 -23.95 15.50
C ILE A 176 0.92 -23.58 16.60
N PHE A 177 1.41 -23.38 17.82
CA PHE A 177 0.62 -22.79 18.88
C PHE A 177 0.65 -21.26 18.76
N ILE A 178 -0.51 -20.60 18.76
CA ILE A 178 -0.61 -19.14 18.60
C ILE A 178 -1.32 -18.52 19.81
N ALA A 179 -0.65 -17.59 20.48
CA ALA A 179 -1.21 -16.64 21.43
C ALA A 179 -1.40 -15.29 20.73
N SER A 180 -2.65 -14.80 20.64
CA SER A 180 -2.96 -13.60 19.86
C SER A 180 -4.26 -12.94 20.24
N ASP A 181 -4.32 -11.61 20.09
CA ASP A 181 -5.52 -10.76 20.15
C ASP A 181 -6.30 -10.66 18.84
N GLN A 182 -5.86 -11.40 17.82
CA GLN A 182 -6.48 -11.41 16.50
C GLN A 182 -7.46 -12.56 16.31
N LYS A 183 -8.34 -12.41 15.32
CA LYS A 183 -9.20 -13.50 14.86
C LYS A 183 -8.38 -14.56 14.13
N LEU A 184 -8.07 -15.65 14.83
CA LEU A 184 -7.17 -16.70 14.35
C LEU A 184 -7.72 -17.59 13.21
N TYR A 185 -9.01 -17.47 12.87
CA TYR A 185 -9.59 -18.25 11.77
C TYR A 185 -8.88 -17.97 10.43
N PHE A 186 -8.46 -16.72 10.19
CA PHE A 186 -7.70 -16.37 8.98
C PHE A 186 -6.38 -17.14 8.94
N LEU A 187 -5.61 -17.15 10.04
CA LEU A 187 -4.34 -17.86 10.12
C LEU A 187 -4.52 -19.34 9.83
N SER A 188 -5.54 -19.99 10.42
CA SER A 188 -5.80 -21.41 10.16
C SER A 188 -6.12 -21.73 8.70
N TYR A 189 -6.82 -20.83 8.01
CA TYR A 189 -7.18 -21.00 6.60
C TYR A 189 -5.95 -20.89 5.69
N TYR A 190 -5.11 -19.87 5.89
CA TYR A 190 -3.96 -19.61 5.02
C TYR A 190 -2.70 -20.40 5.35
N LEU A 191 -2.55 -20.88 6.58
CA LEU A 191 -1.38 -21.65 6.98
C LEU A 191 -1.50 -23.14 6.61
N TRP A 192 -2.67 -23.61 6.18
CA TRP A 192 -2.87 -24.97 5.70
C TRP A 192 -1.77 -25.37 4.69
N PRO A 193 -1.15 -26.57 4.83
CA PRO A 193 -1.54 -27.69 5.70
C PRO A 193 -1.02 -27.65 7.15
N ARG A 194 -0.39 -26.56 7.58
CA ARG A 194 0.09 -26.40 8.96
C ARG A 194 -1.09 -26.41 9.92
N LYS A 195 -0.92 -27.07 11.07
CA LYS A 195 -1.95 -27.15 12.10
C LYS A 195 -1.82 -25.96 13.03
N VAL A 196 -2.84 -25.12 13.10
CA VAL A 196 -2.87 -23.99 14.04
C VAL A 196 -3.63 -24.41 15.29
N VAL A 197 -2.97 -24.31 16.44
CA VAL A 197 -3.54 -24.56 17.77
C VAL A 197 -3.59 -23.23 18.51
N HIS A 198 -4.72 -22.93 19.16
CA HIS A 198 -4.84 -21.72 19.95
C HIS A 198 -5.79 -21.92 21.13
N ARG A 199 -5.64 -21.07 22.14
CA ARG A 199 -6.58 -20.97 23.26
C ARG A 199 -7.33 -19.66 23.16
N MET A 200 -8.64 -19.72 22.91
CA MET A 200 -9.49 -18.53 22.95
C MET A 200 -9.63 -18.05 24.40
N HIS A 201 -9.53 -16.74 24.60
CA HIS A 201 -9.94 -16.13 25.86
C HIS A 201 -11.47 -16.26 26.01
N PRO A 202 -12.00 -16.57 27.20
CA PRO A 202 -13.45 -16.69 27.44
C PRO A 202 -14.23 -15.44 27.00
N GLU A 203 -13.62 -14.26 27.14
CA GLU A 203 -14.25 -12.98 26.74
C GLU A 203 -14.16 -12.69 25.23
N ALA A 204 -13.43 -13.50 24.45
CA ALA A 204 -13.26 -13.32 23.01
C ALA A 204 -14.37 -13.96 22.16
N GLU A 205 -15.18 -14.86 22.73
CA GLU A 205 -16.02 -15.82 21.98
C GLU A 205 -17.28 -15.19 21.32
N HIS A 206 -17.68 -13.96 21.66
CA HIS A 206 -19.03 -13.47 21.33
C HIS A 206 -19.15 -12.10 20.65
N LEU A 207 -18.05 -11.51 20.18
CA LEU A 207 -18.11 -10.19 19.58
C LEU A 207 -18.27 -10.27 18.04
N ILE A 208 -19.48 -10.05 17.52
CA ILE A 208 -19.74 -9.71 16.10
C ILE A 208 -19.30 -8.26 15.84
N PRO A 209 -18.37 -7.97 14.89
CA PRO A 209 -17.86 -6.62 14.59
C PRO A 209 -18.93 -5.56 14.48
N ARG A 210 -18.95 -4.60 15.41
CA ARG A 210 -19.67 -3.33 15.21
C ARG A 210 -18.81 -2.45 14.32
N ALA A 211 -19.44 -1.72 13.40
CA ALA A 211 -18.77 -1.01 12.31
C ALA A 211 -17.66 -0.02 12.71
N ASN A 212 -17.57 0.39 13.98
CA ASN A 212 -16.62 1.39 14.49
C ASN A 212 -15.82 0.94 15.71
N GLN A 213 -15.75 -0.36 16.00
CA GLN A 213 -14.97 -0.86 17.12
C GLN A 213 -13.57 -1.22 16.63
N ALA A 214 -12.55 -0.45 17.03
CA ALA A 214 -11.16 -0.89 16.95
C ALA A 214 -11.05 -2.16 17.81
N ARG A 215 -10.97 -3.33 17.19
CA ARG A 215 -11.22 -4.62 17.86
C ARG A 215 -9.93 -5.37 18.11
N GLN A 216 -9.35 -5.17 19.28
CA GLN A 216 -8.58 -6.23 19.93
C GLN A 216 -9.55 -7.21 20.58
N LEU A 217 -9.33 -8.51 20.39
CA LEU A 217 -9.95 -9.53 21.23
C LEU A 217 -9.19 -9.58 22.55
N ALA A 218 -9.91 -9.82 23.65
CA ALA A 218 -9.23 -10.28 24.87
C ALA A 218 -8.44 -11.55 24.51
N ALA A 219 -7.19 -11.63 24.96
CA ALA A 219 -6.29 -12.70 24.60
C ALA A 219 -5.38 -13.05 25.76
N TYR A 220 -5.02 -14.33 25.82
CA TYR A 220 -4.00 -14.78 26.73
C TYR A 220 -2.61 -14.44 26.18
N ARG A 221 -1.77 -13.84 27.01
CA ARG A 221 -0.32 -13.84 26.81
C ARG A 221 0.25 -15.23 27.13
N LEU A 222 1.43 -15.57 26.61
CA LEU A 222 2.03 -16.87 26.90
C LEU A 222 2.35 -17.08 28.38
N ASN A 223 2.70 -16.02 29.11
CA ASN A 223 2.96 -16.08 30.55
C ASN A 223 1.67 -16.25 31.39
N GLU A 224 0.50 -16.00 30.82
CA GLU A 224 -0.80 -16.24 31.45
C GLU A 224 -1.29 -17.68 31.25
N LEU A 225 -0.64 -18.43 30.35
CA LEU A 225 -1.00 -19.81 30.05
C LEU A 225 -0.09 -20.80 30.78
N PRO A 226 -0.67 -21.79 31.48
CA PRO A 226 0.11 -22.89 32.04
C PRO A 226 0.90 -23.63 30.95
N GLN A 227 2.13 -24.04 31.28
CA GLN A 227 3.02 -24.73 30.34
C GLN A 227 2.39 -25.99 29.75
N ASP A 228 1.63 -26.75 30.53
CA ASP A 228 0.93 -27.95 30.07
C ASP A 228 -0.15 -27.62 29.04
N VAL A 229 -0.78 -26.44 29.11
CA VAL A 229 -1.79 -25.98 28.14
C VAL A 229 -1.13 -25.65 26.81
N VAL A 230 -0.01 -24.92 26.83
CA VAL A 230 0.74 -24.57 25.61
C VAL A 230 1.28 -25.82 24.92
N LEU A 231 1.82 -26.77 25.70
CA LEU A 231 2.47 -27.97 25.15
C LEU A 231 1.50 -29.13 24.86
N ARG A 232 0.23 -29.06 25.30
CA ARG A 232 -0.77 -30.13 25.07
C ARG A 232 -0.95 -30.46 23.59
N GLY A 233 -0.88 -29.45 22.73
CA GLY A 233 -0.99 -29.61 21.28
C GLY A 233 0.26 -30.17 20.61
N GLN A 234 1.32 -30.46 21.37
CA GLN A 234 2.65 -30.79 20.86
C GLN A 234 3.10 -29.84 19.72
N PRO A 235 3.09 -28.52 19.95
CA PRO A 235 3.50 -27.59 18.91
C PRO A 235 4.97 -27.80 18.54
N ASP A 236 5.28 -27.63 17.26
CA ASP A 236 6.65 -27.48 16.76
C ASP A 236 7.14 -26.04 16.94
N PHE A 237 6.22 -25.09 16.84
CA PHE A 237 6.46 -23.66 16.98
C PHE A 237 5.43 -22.99 17.88
N ILE A 238 5.88 -21.98 18.61
CA ILE A 238 5.05 -21.14 19.48
C ILE A 238 5.17 -19.69 18.96
N VAL A 239 4.01 -19.06 18.76
CA VAL A 239 3.88 -17.70 18.24
C VAL A 239 3.19 -16.82 19.28
N GLU A 240 3.77 -15.66 19.56
CA GLU A 240 3.05 -14.51 20.13
C GLU A 240 2.80 -13.51 19.03
N TYR A 241 1.56 -13.09 18.85
CA TYR A 241 1.19 -12.10 17.84
C TYR A 241 0.10 -11.18 18.38
N PHE A 242 0.45 -9.94 18.69
CA PHE A 242 -0.47 -8.97 19.27
C PHE A 242 -0.41 -7.62 18.56
N GLU A 243 -1.56 -7.07 18.19
CA GLU A 243 -1.66 -5.72 17.59
C GLU A 243 -2.08 -4.66 18.61
N GLY A 244 -2.59 -5.07 19.76
CA GLY A 244 -3.08 -4.17 20.79
C GLY A 244 -1.97 -3.39 21.47
N PRO A 245 -2.05 -2.05 21.55
CA PRO A 245 -1.01 -1.25 22.17
C PRO A 245 -0.77 -1.63 23.64
N GLU A 246 -1.76 -2.22 24.32
CA GLU A 246 -1.63 -2.77 25.67
C GLU A 246 -0.77 -4.04 25.74
N PHE A 247 -0.63 -4.76 24.63
CA PHE A 247 0.17 -5.99 24.49
C PHE A 247 1.51 -5.77 23.77
N VAL A 248 1.68 -4.64 23.10
CA VAL A 248 2.93 -4.29 22.40
C VAL A 248 3.96 -3.77 23.39
N GLU A 249 4.93 -4.63 23.72
CA GLU A 249 6.08 -4.31 24.57
C GLU A 249 7.29 -3.94 23.67
N PRO A 250 7.71 -2.66 23.59
CA PRO A 250 8.69 -2.20 22.61
C PRO A 250 10.04 -2.93 22.69
N GLU A 251 10.47 -3.28 23.90
CA GLU A 251 11.70 -4.03 24.19
C GLU A 251 11.69 -5.43 23.57
N ARG A 252 10.51 -6.01 23.32
CA ARG A 252 10.36 -7.37 22.81
C ARG A 252 10.45 -7.46 21.29
N HIS A 253 10.41 -6.33 20.56
CA HIS A 253 10.56 -6.36 19.09
C HIS A 253 11.91 -6.94 18.64
N ALA A 254 12.95 -6.84 19.48
CA ALA A 254 14.28 -7.36 19.19
C ALA A 254 14.42 -8.87 19.43
N GLU A 255 13.41 -9.55 19.99
CA GLU A 255 13.47 -10.96 20.35
C GLU A 255 13.57 -11.88 19.13
N ASP A 256 12.87 -11.55 18.04
CA ASP A 256 12.96 -12.29 16.78
C ASP A 256 13.66 -11.45 15.69
N THR A 257 14.99 -11.61 15.61
CA THR A 257 15.81 -10.94 14.60
C THR A 257 15.50 -11.37 13.16
N ARG A 258 14.93 -12.57 12.95
CA ARG A 258 14.54 -13.05 11.62
C ARG A 258 13.26 -12.37 11.17
N TRP A 259 12.30 -12.20 12.08
CA TRP A 259 11.08 -11.42 11.84
C TRP A 259 11.39 -9.95 11.53
N LEU A 260 12.27 -9.31 12.33
CA LEU A 260 12.70 -7.94 12.04
C LEU A 260 13.38 -7.80 10.68
N ARG A 261 14.19 -8.79 10.27
CA ARG A 261 14.80 -8.78 8.94
C ARG A 261 13.74 -8.88 7.85
N PHE A 262 12.83 -9.85 7.98
CA PHE A 262 11.74 -10.06 7.04
C PHE A 262 10.90 -8.78 6.84
N THR A 263 10.45 -8.15 7.92
CA THR A 263 9.61 -6.95 7.83
C THR A 263 10.35 -5.77 7.20
N ARG A 264 11.62 -5.54 7.55
CA ARG A 264 12.44 -4.49 6.92
C ARG A 264 12.65 -4.71 5.43
N GLU A 265 12.80 -5.97 5.00
CA GLU A 265 12.88 -6.32 3.57
C GLU A 265 11.56 -6.05 2.85
N VAL A 266 10.43 -6.44 3.45
CA VAL A 266 9.08 -6.22 2.89
C VAL A 266 8.79 -4.72 2.73
N HIS A 267 9.07 -3.91 3.76
CA HIS A 267 8.82 -2.46 3.72
C HIS A 267 9.92 -1.64 3.04
N ARG A 268 11.05 -2.27 2.69
CA ARG A 268 12.25 -1.60 2.12
C ARG A 268 12.75 -0.44 2.98
N ASP A 269 12.67 -0.61 4.30
CA ASP A 269 13.13 0.36 5.29
C ASP A 269 13.93 -0.37 6.36
N SER A 270 15.23 -0.08 6.44
CA SER A 270 16.16 -0.71 7.39
C SER A 270 15.86 -0.36 8.85
N ASN A 271 15.11 0.70 9.10
CA ASN A 271 14.73 1.17 10.43
C ASN A 271 13.28 0.85 10.78
N TYR A 272 12.57 0.13 9.90
CA TYR A 272 11.20 -0.26 10.18
C TYR A 272 11.12 -1.13 11.44
N THR A 273 10.18 -0.75 12.31
CA THR A 273 9.77 -1.51 13.48
C THR A 273 8.26 -1.71 13.37
N PRO A 274 7.78 -2.96 13.30
CA PRO A 274 6.35 -3.23 13.20
C PRO A 274 5.60 -2.62 14.39
N PRO A 275 4.42 -2.00 14.19
CA PRO A 275 3.63 -1.41 15.28
C PRO A 275 2.91 -2.47 16.14
N TYR A 276 3.24 -3.74 15.96
CA TYR A 276 2.63 -4.90 16.60
C TYR A 276 3.72 -5.87 17.06
N LEU A 277 3.45 -6.62 18.12
CA LEU A 277 4.36 -7.62 18.67
C LEU A 277 4.24 -8.90 17.86
N PHE A 278 5.37 -9.45 17.44
CA PHE A 278 5.43 -10.78 16.87
C PHE A 278 6.71 -11.48 17.32
N THR A 279 6.59 -12.71 17.80
CA THR A 279 7.72 -13.61 18.07
C THR A 279 7.40 -15.01 17.57
N LEU A 280 8.39 -15.68 16.98
CA LEU A 280 8.32 -17.08 16.60
C LEU A 280 9.45 -17.84 17.32
N THR A 281 9.06 -18.79 18.17
CA THR A 281 10.02 -19.61 18.93
C THR A 281 9.81 -21.10 18.62
N PRO A 282 10.85 -21.87 18.27
CA PRO A 282 10.74 -23.33 18.24
C PRO A 282 10.31 -23.86 19.60
N ALA A 283 9.32 -24.74 19.66
CA ALA A 283 8.74 -25.19 20.92
C ALA A 283 9.76 -25.86 21.87
N LYS A 284 10.82 -26.46 21.30
CA LYS A 284 11.94 -27.06 22.05
C LYS A 284 12.80 -26.02 22.77
N GLU A 285 12.81 -24.79 22.29
CA GLU A 285 13.62 -23.68 22.82
C GLU A 285 12.80 -22.77 23.75
N TRP A 286 11.47 -22.92 23.75
CA TRP A 286 10.59 -22.12 24.57
C TRP A 286 10.73 -22.43 26.06
N LYS A 287 10.84 -21.36 26.85
CA LYS A 287 10.84 -21.42 28.32
C LYS A 287 9.75 -20.47 28.83
N PRO A 288 8.92 -20.90 29.80
CA PRO A 288 7.98 -20.00 30.45
C PRO A 288 8.77 -18.89 31.16
N ARG A 289 8.29 -17.65 31.01
CA ARG A 289 8.88 -16.46 31.63
C ARG A 289 8.20 -16.16 32.96
#